data_AF-A0A849HRF3-F1
#
_entry.id   AF-A0A849HRF3-F1
#
_cell.length_a   1.000
_cell.length_b   1.000
_cell.length_c   1.000
_cell.angle_alpha   90.00
_cell.angle_beta   90.00
_cell.angle_gamma   90.00
#
_symmetry.space_group_name_H-M   'P 1'
#
loop_
_entity.id
_entity.type
_entity.pdbx_description
1 polymer ?
#
loop_
_entity_poly.entity_id
_entity_poly.type
_entity_poly.pdbx_seq_one_letter_code
_entity_poly.pdbx_strand_id
1 'polypeptide(L)'
;MKPRTLARLDMLAAEQETQALEAVRRHNAMLSQAVEHRGLLAAYRTRLAQSWQDGAVLPAAQARRAGQFAAATHSAEGQIMQAASLAAAQLESAITKLGQVRAQRHALAEALRKAAQLAARETEQRAERDRPAPGRTRT
;
A
#
# COMPACT_ATOMS: atom_id res chain seq x y z
N MET A 1 4.17 -12.04 28.67
CA MET A 1 4.03 -12.77 27.39
C MET A 1 5.30 -13.58 27.14
N LYS A 2 5.23 -14.79 26.58
CA LYS A 2 6.43 -15.62 26.34
C LYS A 2 7.23 -15.07 25.13
N PRO A 3 8.58 -15.08 25.14
CA PRO A 3 9.40 -14.56 24.03
C PRO A 3 9.08 -15.18 22.67
N ARG A 4 8.79 -16.49 22.65
CA ARG A 4 8.38 -17.22 21.44
C ARG A 4 7.07 -16.70 20.84
N THR A 5 6.15 -16.22 21.67
CA THR A 5 4.89 -15.62 21.21
C THR A 5 5.13 -14.26 20.57
N LEU A 6 6.01 -13.43 21.14
CA LEU A 6 6.35 -12.12 20.58
C LEU A 6 7.10 -12.25 19.23
N ALA A 7 8.04 -13.20 19.12
CA ALA A 7 8.72 -13.49 17.86
C ALA A 7 7.75 -13.92 16.74
N ARG A 8 6.75 -14.75 17.08
CA ARG A 8 5.71 -15.16 16.12
C ARG A 8 4.84 -13.98 15.69
N LEU A 9 4.51 -13.07 16.61
CA LEU A 9 3.74 -11.87 16.29
C LEU A 9 4.51 -10.90 15.40
N ASP A 10 5.81 -10.71 15.62
CA ASP A 10 6.64 -9.87 14.75
C ASP A 10 6.74 -10.45 13.33
N MET A 11 6.92 -11.77 13.20
CA MET A 11 6.92 -12.44 11.90
C MET A 11 5.59 -12.25 11.14
N LEU A 12 4.45 -12.45 11.82
CA LEU A 12 3.13 -12.23 11.22
C LEU A 12 2.91 -10.76 10.84
N ALA A 13 3.38 -9.82 11.66
CA ALA A 13 3.27 -8.40 11.37
C ALA A 13 4.17 -7.98 10.19
N ALA A 14 5.35 -8.60 10.03
CA ALA A 14 6.22 -8.41 8.86
C ALA A 14 5.58 -8.94 7.56
N GLU A 15 4.91 -10.09 7.64
CA GLU A 15 4.16 -10.64 6.51
C GLU A 15 2.99 -9.71 6.12
N GLN A 16 2.23 -9.22 7.11
CA GLN A 16 1.16 -8.25 6.86
C GLN A 16 1.67 -6.94 6.26
N GLU A 17 2.84 -6.46 6.68
CA GLU A 17 3.44 -5.25 6.10
C GLU A 17 3.79 -5.47 4.62
N THR A 18 4.34 -6.64 4.29
CA THR A 18 4.68 -7.02 2.92
C THR A 18 3.42 -7.08 2.05
N GLN A 19 2.35 -7.72 2.55
CA GLN A 19 1.06 -7.78 1.84
C GLN A 19 0.44 -6.38 1.66
N ALA A 20 0.55 -5.49 2.65
CA ALA A 20 0.07 -4.12 2.55
C ALA A 20 0.87 -3.30 1.53
N LEU A 21 2.20 -3.46 1.48
CA LEU A 21 3.06 -2.85 0.47
C LEU A 21 2.73 -3.32 -0.94
N GLU A 22 2.48 -4.61 -1.13
CA GLU A 22 2.04 -5.15 -2.42
C GLU A 22 0.67 -4.60 -2.83
N ALA A 23 -0.27 -4.46 -1.90
CA ALA A 23 -1.55 -3.82 -2.18
C ALA A 23 -1.37 -2.37 -2.65
N VAL A 24 -0.55 -1.58 -1.95
CA VAL A 24 -0.21 -0.20 -2.37
C VAL A 24 0.37 -0.17 -3.79
N ARG A 25 1.33 -1.05 -4.09
CA ARG A 25 1.94 -1.13 -5.43
C ARG A 25 0.91 -1.47 -6.51
N ARG A 26 0.04 -2.45 -6.26
CA ARG A 26 -1.00 -2.86 -7.22
C ARG A 26 -2.00 -1.73 -7.49
N HIS A 27 -2.53 -1.10 -6.45
CA HIS A 27 -3.51 -0.02 -6.63
C HIS A 27 -2.90 1.22 -7.29
N ASN A 28 -1.64 1.53 -6.97
CA ASN A 28 -0.92 2.60 -7.64
C ASN A 28 -0.68 2.30 -9.14
N ALA A 29 -0.36 1.05 -9.48
CA ALA A 29 -0.23 0.64 -10.88
C ALA A 29 -1.57 0.73 -11.63
N MET A 30 -2.69 0.31 -11.00
CA MET A 30 -4.03 0.47 -11.58
C MET A 30 -4.39 1.93 -11.82
N LEU A 31 -4.08 2.82 -10.87
CA LEU A 31 -4.32 4.26 -11.02
C LEU A 31 -3.48 4.85 -12.16
N SER A 32 -2.20 4.49 -12.22
CA SER A 32 -1.29 4.94 -13.29
C SER A 32 -1.80 4.49 -14.66
N GLN A 33 -2.22 3.23 -14.78
CA GLN A 33 -2.80 2.69 -16.00
C GLN A 33 -4.09 3.42 -16.42
N ALA A 34 -4.95 3.77 -15.47
CA ALA A 34 -6.16 4.55 -15.78
C ALA A 34 -5.83 5.96 -16.30
N VAL A 35 -4.79 6.60 -15.75
CA VAL A 35 -4.29 7.90 -16.23
C VAL A 35 -3.73 7.77 -17.66
N GLU A 36 -2.97 6.72 -17.95
CA GLU A 36 -2.45 6.44 -19.29
C GLU A 36 -3.58 6.25 -20.31
N HIS A 37 -4.58 5.41 -20.00
CA HIS A 37 -5.75 5.19 -20.86
C HIS A 37 -6.52 6.48 -21.14
N ARG A 38 -6.65 7.34 -20.13
CA ARG A 38 -7.26 8.66 -20.31
C ARG A 38 -6.45 9.55 -21.26
N GLY A 39 -5.12 9.53 -21.14
CA GLY A 39 -4.23 10.25 -22.05
C GLY A 39 -4.36 9.77 -23.51
N LEU A 40 -4.43 8.45 -23.71
CA LEU A 40 -4.63 7.85 -25.04
C LEU A 40 -5.97 8.26 -25.65
N LEU A 41 -7.06 8.20 -24.88
CA LEU A 41 -8.38 8.65 -25.34
C LEU A 41 -8.39 10.15 -25.69
N ALA A 42 -7.76 10.98 -24.87
CA ALA A 42 -7.66 12.42 -25.13
C ALA A 42 -6.90 12.70 -26.43
N ALA A 43 -5.74 12.07 -26.63
CA ALA A 43 -4.95 12.19 -27.85
C ALA A 43 -5.75 11.76 -29.10
N TYR A 44 -6.52 10.67 -28.99
CA TYR A 44 -7.35 10.19 -30.08
C TYR A 44 -8.51 11.16 -30.40
N ARG A 45 -9.14 11.75 -29.38
CA ARG A 45 -10.17 12.79 -29.57
C ARG A 45 -9.60 14.03 -30.26
N THR A 46 -8.41 14.48 -29.86
CA THR A 46 -7.73 15.61 -30.51
C THR A 46 -7.43 15.32 -31.98
N ARG A 47 -6.90 14.13 -32.29
CA ARG A 47 -6.59 13.73 -33.67
C ARG A 47 -7.86 13.66 -34.53
N LEU A 48 -8.94 13.12 -33.97
CA LEU A 48 -10.23 13.10 -34.66
C LEU A 48 -10.73 14.53 -34.89
N ALA A 49 -10.75 15.39 -33.87
CA ALA A 49 -11.18 16.78 -34.03
C ALA A 49 -10.38 17.54 -35.12
N GLN A 50 -9.06 17.33 -35.21
CA GLN A 50 -8.21 17.91 -36.26
C GLN A 50 -8.63 17.45 -37.66
N SER A 51 -8.85 16.14 -37.86
CA SER A 51 -9.29 15.61 -39.16
C SER A 51 -10.66 16.11 -39.63
N TRP A 52 -11.46 16.65 -38.71
CA TRP A 52 -12.78 17.22 -38.98
C TRP A 52 -12.71 18.71 -39.38
N GLN A 53 -11.62 19.41 -39.03
CA GLN A 53 -11.44 20.83 -39.33
C GLN A 53 -10.93 21.09 -40.76
N ASP A 54 -10.41 20.08 -41.45
CA ASP A 54 -9.86 20.19 -42.81
C ASP A 54 -10.92 20.48 -43.90
N GLY A 55 -12.20 20.68 -43.52
CA GLY A 55 -13.24 21.25 -44.39
C GLY A 55 -13.71 20.34 -45.54
N ALA A 56 -13.21 19.10 -45.62
CA ALA A 56 -13.64 18.15 -46.62
C ALA A 56 -15.13 17.78 -46.45
N VAL A 57 -15.87 17.71 -47.55
CA VAL A 57 -17.25 17.19 -47.55
C VAL A 57 -17.21 15.72 -47.13
N LEU A 58 -17.63 15.45 -45.89
CA LEU A 58 -17.60 14.10 -45.33
C LEU A 58 -18.83 13.31 -45.78
N PRO A 59 -18.66 12.08 -46.29
CA PRO A 59 -19.78 11.18 -46.54
C PRO A 59 -20.62 10.97 -45.27
N ALA A 60 -21.94 10.91 -45.40
CA ALA A 60 -22.85 10.71 -44.27
C ALA A 60 -22.55 9.44 -43.43
N ALA A 61 -21.95 8.42 -44.04
CA ALA A 61 -21.49 7.22 -43.34
C ALA A 61 -20.27 7.47 -42.41
N GLN A 62 -19.41 8.43 -42.76
CA GLN A 62 -18.27 8.83 -41.95
C GLN A 62 -18.72 9.68 -40.76
N ALA A 63 -19.71 10.56 -40.97
CA ALA A 63 -20.31 11.33 -39.89
C ALA A 63 -21.03 10.48 -38.84
N ARG A 64 -21.81 9.48 -39.28
CA ARG A 64 -22.43 8.52 -38.36
C ARG A 64 -21.41 7.74 -37.52
N ARG A 65 -20.31 7.29 -38.15
CA ARG A 65 -19.22 6.58 -37.45
C ARG A 65 -18.53 7.46 -36.41
N ALA A 66 -18.30 8.74 -36.71
CA ALA A 66 -17.72 9.66 -35.73
C ALA A 66 -18.66 9.95 -34.56
N GLY A 67 -19.98 10.07 -34.80
CA GLY A 67 -20.97 10.18 -33.73
C GLY A 67 -20.99 8.95 -32.82
N GLN A 68 -20.94 7.75 -33.39
CA GLN A 68 -20.83 6.49 -32.63
C GLN A 68 -19.53 6.43 -31.83
N PHE A 69 -18.42 6.84 -32.43
CA PHE A 69 -17.13 6.92 -31.76
C PHE A 69 -17.14 7.92 -30.59
N ALA A 70 -17.75 9.09 -30.77
CA ALA A 70 -17.88 10.10 -29.71
C ALA A 70 -18.71 9.58 -28.53
N ALA A 71 -19.81 8.88 -28.79
CA ALA A 71 -20.62 8.24 -27.74
C ALA A 71 -19.84 7.12 -27.01
N ALA A 72 -19.15 6.27 -27.76
CA ALA A 72 -18.35 5.18 -27.20
C ALA A 72 -17.19 5.71 -26.34
N THR A 73 -16.51 6.77 -26.79
CA THR A 73 -15.42 7.40 -26.02
C THR A 73 -15.91 8.11 -24.77
N HIS A 74 -17.09 8.74 -24.80
CA HIS A 74 -17.68 9.31 -23.58
C HIS A 74 -18.01 8.23 -22.55
N SER A 75 -18.57 7.10 -22.99
CA SER A 75 -18.82 5.96 -22.10
C SER A 75 -17.52 5.37 -21.53
N ALA A 76 -16.49 5.20 -22.38
CA ALA A 76 -15.17 4.72 -21.95
C ALA A 76 -14.49 5.69 -20.97
N GLU A 77 -14.59 6.99 -21.19
CA GLU A 77 -14.07 8.01 -20.28
C GLU A 77 -14.74 7.92 -18.90
N GLY A 78 -16.06 7.74 -18.85
CA GLY A 78 -16.79 7.51 -17.61
C GLY A 78 -16.32 6.26 -16.86
N GLN A 79 -16.13 5.14 -17.58
CA GLN A 79 -15.61 3.90 -16.99
C GLN A 79 -14.19 4.06 -16.45
N ILE A 80 -13.32 4.73 -17.20
CA ILE A 80 -11.92 5.00 -16.78
C ILE A 80 -11.89 5.91 -15.55
N MET A 81 -12.72 6.95 -15.50
CA MET A 81 -12.82 7.82 -14.33
C MET A 81 -13.32 7.07 -13.10
N GLN A 82 -14.31 6.19 -13.26
CA GLN A 82 -14.80 5.35 -12.17
C GLN A 82 -13.73 4.39 -11.68
N ALA A 83 -13.01 3.72 -12.59
CA ALA A 83 -11.90 2.84 -12.26
C ALA A 83 -10.75 3.59 -11.55
N ALA A 84 -10.41 4.79 -12.01
CA ALA A 84 -9.40 5.64 -11.38
C ALA A 84 -9.81 6.07 -9.97
N SER A 85 -11.06 6.50 -9.78
CA SER A 85 -11.61 6.86 -8.46
C SER A 85 -11.57 5.67 -7.49
N LEU A 86 -11.99 4.49 -7.95
CA LEU A 86 -11.95 3.27 -7.17
C LEU A 86 -10.50 2.89 -6.80
N ALA A 87 -9.57 2.94 -7.76
CA ALA A 87 -8.16 2.65 -7.51
C ALA A 87 -7.53 3.64 -6.53
N ALA A 88 -7.88 4.94 -6.61
CA ALA A 88 -7.43 5.96 -5.68
C ALA A 88 -7.93 5.71 -4.25
N ALA A 89 -9.22 5.41 -4.09
CA ALA A 89 -9.80 5.07 -2.78
C ALA A 89 -9.16 3.79 -2.18
N GLN A 90 -8.93 2.77 -3.01
CA GLN A 90 -8.25 1.54 -2.60
C GLN A 90 -6.78 1.80 -2.21
N LEU A 91 -6.09 2.67 -2.95
CA LEU A 91 -4.72 3.08 -2.64
C LEU A 91 -4.64 3.80 -1.30
N GLU A 92 -5.52 4.77 -1.05
CA GLU A 92 -5.59 5.51 0.21
C GLU A 92 -5.86 4.57 1.40
N SER A 93 -6.80 3.64 1.25
CA SER A 93 -7.09 2.61 2.24
C SER A 93 -5.87 1.71 2.50
N ALA A 94 -5.17 1.27 1.45
CA ALA A 94 -3.97 0.45 1.56
C ALA A 94 -2.81 1.19 2.25
N ILE A 95 -2.61 2.48 1.96
CA ILE A 95 -1.62 3.34 2.63
C ILE A 95 -1.94 3.47 4.12
N THR A 96 -3.21 3.71 4.44
CA THR A 96 -3.67 3.83 5.84
C THR A 96 -3.42 2.52 6.60
N LYS A 97 -3.79 1.37 6.01
CA LYS A 97 -3.54 0.05 6.59
C LYS A 97 -2.04 -0.23 6.77
N LEU A 98 -1.21 0.13 5.81
CA LEU A 98 0.24 0.02 5.93
C LEU A 98 0.77 0.84 7.11
N GLY A 99 0.29 2.07 7.29
CA GLY A 99 0.62 2.92 8.44
C GLY A 99 0.27 2.26 9.77
N GLN A 100 -0.93 1.67 9.87
CA GLN A 100 -1.37 0.93 11.06
C GLN A 100 -0.49 -0.28 11.36
N VAL A 101 -0.16 -1.09 10.35
CA VAL A 101 0.71 -2.27 10.51
C VAL A 101 2.11 -1.85 10.96
N ARG A 102 2.68 -0.79 10.39
CA ARG A 102 3.98 -0.24 10.82
C ARG A 102 3.96 0.25 12.26
N ALA A 103 2.91 0.93 12.67
CA ALA A 103 2.74 1.36 14.06
C ALA A 103 2.66 0.16 15.02
N GLN A 104 1.92 -0.90 14.65
CA GLN A 104 1.85 -2.14 15.43
C GLN A 104 3.21 -2.83 15.54
N ARG A 105 3.98 -2.92 14.44
CA ARG A 105 5.34 -3.46 14.46
C ARG A 105 6.26 -2.67 15.38
N HIS A 106 6.20 -1.33 15.32
CA HIS A 106 6.98 -0.49 16.20
C HIS A 106 6.65 -0.74 17.67
N ALA A 107 5.36 -0.82 18.02
CA ALA A 107 4.91 -1.13 19.37
C ALA A 107 5.38 -2.53 19.84
N LEU A 108 5.33 -3.54 18.96
CA LEU A 108 5.85 -4.89 19.26
C LEU A 108 7.36 -4.87 19.50
N ALA A 109 8.12 -4.14 18.68
CA ALA A 109 9.57 -4.01 18.84
C ALA A 109 9.95 -3.32 20.15
N GLU A 110 9.20 -2.29 20.57
CA GLU A 110 9.38 -1.65 21.88
C GLU A 110 9.03 -2.58 23.03
N ALA A 111 7.93 -3.34 22.92
CA ALA A 111 7.54 -4.32 23.94
C ALA A 111 8.60 -5.41 24.10
N LEU A 112 9.18 -5.88 22.98
CA LEU A 112 10.30 -6.83 22.97
C LEU A 112 11.54 -6.26 23.67
N ARG A 113 11.92 -5.01 23.37
CA ARG A 113 13.05 -4.34 24.03
C ARG A 113 12.83 -4.20 25.54
N LYS A 114 11.63 -3.78 25.97
CA LYS A 114 11.27 -3.67 27.39
C LYS A 114 11.30 -5.04 28.08
N ALA A 115 10.75 -6.07 27.45
CA ALA A 115 10.77 -7.43 28.00
C ALA A 115 12.21 -7.98 28.16
N ALA A 116 13.08 -7.71 27.19
CA ALA A 116 14.49 -8.11 27.27
C ALA A 116 15.24 -7.39 28.41
N GLN A 117 15.01 -6.09 28.59
CA GLN A 117 15.59 -5.31 29.69
C GLN A 117 15.13 -5.81 31.06
N LEU A 118 13.85 -6.13 31.21
CA LEU A 118 13.31 -6.68 32.45
C LEU A 118 13.90 -8.07 32.74
N ALA A 119 14.01 -8.93 31.73
CA ALA A 119 14.63 -10.24 31.88
C ALA A 119 16.11 -10.14 32.30
N ALA A 120 16.87 -9.21 31.71
CA ALA A 120 18.27 -8.96 32.07
C ALA A 120 18.41 -8.52 33.54
N ARG A 121 17.58 -7.57 33.99
CA ARG A 121 17.54 -7.12 35.38
C ARG A 121 17.19 -8.25 36.36
N GLU A 122 16.22 -9.08 36.01
CA GLU A 122 15.87 -10.25 36.83
C GLU A 122 17.03 -11.25 36.92
N THR A 123 17.77 -11.48 35.83
CA THR A 123 18.96 -12.35 35.86
C THR A 123 20.09 -11.77 36.72
N GLU A 124 20.34 -10.47 36.64
CA GLU A 124 21.32 -9.78 37.50
C GLU A 124 20.94 -9.89 38.98
N GLN A 125 19.67 -9.61 39.32
CA GLN A 125 19.18 -9.72 40.70
C GLN A 125 19.20 -11.16 41.25
N ARG A 126 19.09 -12.18 40.40
CA ARG A 126 19.26 -13.58 40.81
C ARG A 126 20.72 -13.88 41.06
N ALA A 127 21.62 -13.47 40.15
CA ALA A 127 23.05 -13.64 40.31
C ALA A 127 23.60 -12.92 41.57
N GLU A 128 23.06 -11.77 41.93
CA GLU A 128 23.39 -11.06 43.18
C GLU A 128 22.90 -11.80 44.43
N ARG A 129 21.70 -12.39 44.39
CA ARG A 129 21.15 -13.19 45.50
C ARG A 129 21.90 -14.50 45.70
N ASP A 130 22.31 -15.14 44.61
CA ASP A 130 23.05 -16.40 44.62
C ASP A 130 24.55 -16.20 44.94
N ARG A 131 24.99 -14.95 45.12
CA ARG A 131 26.37 -14.63 45.46
C ARG A 131 26.65 -15.03 46.91
N PRO A 132 27.58 -15.96 47.17
CA PRO A 132 27.90 -16.37 48.52
C PRO A 132 28.43 -15.18 49.33
N ALA A 133 27.97 -15.05 50.57
CA ALA A 133 28.37 -13.95 51.45
C ALA A 133 29.91 -13.92 51.60
N PRO A 134 30.56 -12.76 51.40
CA PRO A 134 32.00 -12.66 51.59
C PRO A 134 32.31 -12.83 53.09
N GLY A 135 33.01 -13.92 53.43
CA GLY A 135 33.68 -14.07 54.72
C GLY A 135 32.86 -14.71 55.84
N ARG A 136 32.78 -16.04 55.82
CA ARG A 136 32.90 -16.85 57.05
C ARG A 136 33.96 -17.94 56.85
N THR A 137 35.18 -17.53 56.54
CA THR A 137 36.35 -18.33 56.88
C THR A 137 36.50 -18.28 58.40
N ARG A 138 35.89 -19.27 59.07
CA ARG A 138 36.20 -19.60 60.46
C ARG A 138 37.63 -20.14 60.48
N THR A 139 38.57 -19.31 60.93
CA THR A 139 39.79 -19.77 61.60
C THR A 139 39.43 -20.43 62.92
#